data_AF-A0A1H3R903-F1
#
_entry.id   AF-A0A1H3R903-F1
#
_cell.length_a   1.000
_cell.length_b   1.000
_cell.length_c   1.000
_cell.angle_alpha   90.00
_cell.angle_beta   90.00
_cell.angle_gamma   90.00
#
_symmetry.space_group_name_H-M   'P 1'
#
loop_
_entity.id
_entity.type
_entity.pdbx_description
1 polymer ?
#
loop_
_entity_poly.entity_id
_entity_poly.type
_entity_poly.pdbx_seq_one_letter_code
_entity_poly.pdbx_strand_id
1 'polypeptide(L)'
;MKRILLGLTIAAAVAACATTTSPTGRTQRVGAISQAQLDQMGAQAFAETKKKERISTDARQNAYVRCVVSSITRELPPGWQANWEVAVFVDSSPNAFALPGGKVGVNTGIFTVAKNQDQLAAVISHEIGHVVSRHHDERITRQMGSQTALNILGSLLGARYGEGAASATSQLGGAALQTAFLLPGSRTQESEADVVGQRLMAQAGYDPRQAVNLWENMISASSSRPPQWLSTHPDPQARIHELNARAGALVPVYEQARAAGRTPRCG
;
A
#
# COMPACT_ATOMS: atom_id res chain seq x y z
N MET A 1 13.87 -32.58 30.77
CA MET A 1 13.13 -31.39 31.26
C MET A 1 13.83 -30.07 30.90
N LYS A 2 15.06 -29.78 31.37
CA LYS A 2 15.77 -28.52 31.03
C LYS A 2 15.92 -28.23 29.52
N ARG A 3 16.20 -29.23 28.67
CA ARG A 3 16.29 -29.06 27.20
C ARG A 3 14.94 -28.81 26.52
N ILE A 4 13.84 -29.33 27.09
CA ILE A 4 12.47 -29.11 26.59
C ILE A 4 11.99 -27.71 27.01
N LEU A 5 12.28 -27.30 28.26
CA LEU A 5 12.04 -25.92 28.72
C LEU A 5 12.86 -24.90 27.94
N LEU A 6 14.13 -25.19 27.62
CA LEU A 6 14.99 -24.32 26.80
C LEU A 6 14.49 -24.23 25.34
N GLY A 7 14.00 -25.34 24.78
CA GLY A 7 13.38 -25.34 23.44
C GLY A 7 12.07 -24.55 23.41
N LEU A 8 11.24 -24.65 24.45
CA LEU A 8 9.99 -23.90 24.58
C LEU A 8 10.23 -22.40 24.79
N THR A 9 11.25 -22.00 25.56
CA THR A 9 11.59 -20.58 25.75
C THR A 9 12.19 -19.96 24.49
N ILE A 10 13.02 -20.68 23.73
CA ILE A 10 13.54 -20.20 22.44
C ILE A 10 12.41 -20.09 21.41
N ALA A 11 11.50 -21.07 21.33
CA ALA A 11 10.35 -21.01 20.42
C ALA A 11 9.40 -19.85 20.76
N ALA A 12 9.16 -19.59 22.05
CA ALA A 12 8.37 -18.45 22.50
C ALA A 12 9.05 -17.10 22.20
N ALA A 13 10.37 -17.01 22.36
CA ALA A 13 11.15 -15.80 22.03
C ALA A 13 11.15 -15.51 20.52
N VAL A 14 11.31 -16.53 19.67
CA VAL A 14 11.28 -16.38 18.20
C VAL A 14 9.88 -16.02 17.71
N ALA A 15 8.82 -16.57 18.33
CA ALA A 15 7.44 -16.22 18.00
C ALA A 15 7.06 -14.77 18.39
N ALA A 16 7.64 -14.25 19.48
CA ALA A 16 7.43 -12.87 19.94
C ALA A 16 8.16 -11.82 19.05
N CYS A 17 9.22 -12.20 18.34
CA CYS A 17 9.93 -11.31 17.40
C CYS A 17 9.29 -11.25 16.00
N ALA A 18 8.23 -12.01 15.74
CA ALA A 18 7.59 -12.13 14.42
C ALA A 18 6.22 -11.44 14.34
N THR A 19 5.90 -10.52 15.27
CA THR A 19 4.65 -9.77 15.28
C THR A 19 4.87 -8.28 15.47
N THR A 20 3.97 -7.46 14.93
CA THR A 20 3.91 -6.01 15.12
C THR A 20 2.45 -5.58 15.33
N THR A 21 2.25 -4.38 15.84
CA THR A 21 0.93 -3.74 15.93
C THR A 21 0.76 -2.77 14.76
N SER A 22 -0.38 -2.86 14.07
CA SER A 22 -0.75 -1.95 12.99
C SER A 22 -1.21 -0.58 13.53
N PRO A 23 -1.37 0.45 12.68
CA PRO A 23 -1.94 1.73 13.08
C PRO A 23 -3.35 1.66 13.69
N THR A 24 -4.11 0.57 13.47
CA THR A 24 -5.44 0.37 14.07
C THR A 24 -5.40 -0.39 15.39
N GLY A 25 -4.21 -0.82 15.84
CA GLY A 25 -4.04 -1.62 17.06
C GLY A 25 -4.11 -3.13 16.82
N ARG A 26 -4.20 -3.59 15.56
CA ARG A 26 -4.26 -5.01 15.21
C ARG A 26 -2.88 -5.65 15.30
N THR A 27 -2.79 -6.80 15.97
CA THR A 27 -1.59 -7.63 15.94
C THR A 27 -1.49 -8.37 14.60
N GLN A 28 -0.35 -8.25 13.94
CA GLN A 28 -0.07 -8.91 12.65
C GLN A 28 1.29 -9.59 12.66
N ARG A 29 1.42 -10.68 11.88
CA ARG A 29 2.68 -11.41 11.74
C ARG A 29 3.51 -10.80 10.63
N VAL A 30 4.76 -10.47 10.93
CA VAL A 30 5.72 -9.79 10.04
C VAL A 30 7.13 -10.33 10.31
N GLY A 31 8.11 -9.85 9.56
CA GLY A 31 9.52 -10.06 9.89
C GLY A 31 10.17 -11.25 9.19
N ALA A 32 9.52 -11.81 8.16
CA ALA A 32 10.22 -12.70 7.23
C ALA A 32 11.26 -11.95 6.38
N ILE A 33 11.08 -10.63 6.21
CA ILE A 33 11.97 -9.72 5.50
C ILE A 33 12.17 -8.44 6.34
N SER A 34 13.36 -7.86 6.34
CA SER A 34 13.62 -6.58 7.03
C SER A 34 13.01 -5.38 6.28
N GLN A 35 12.74 -4.28 6.98
CA GLN A 35 12.20 -3.06 6.34
C GLN A 35 13.13 -2.54 5.23
N ALA A 36 14.44 -2.52 5.47
CA ALA A 36 15.42 -2.09 4.47
C ALA A 36 15.40 -2.95 3.20
N GLN A 37 15.24 -4.27 3.36
CA GLN A 37 15.12 -5.17 2.22
C GLN A 37 13.78 -4.98 1.48
N LEU A 38 12.67 -4.74 2.20
CA LEU A 38 11.39 -4.41 1.57
C LEU A 38 11.47 -3.10 0.78
N ASP A 39 12.11 -2.06 1.33
CA ASP A 39 12.30 -0.78 0.66
C ASP A 39 13.16 -0.93 -0.60
N GLN A 40 14.22 -1.74 -0.55
CA GLN A 40 15.04 -2.08 -1.71
C GLN A 40 14.23 -2.82 -2.78
N MET A 41 13.42 -3.81 -2.39
CA MET A 41 12.54 -4.54 -3.31
C MET A 41 11.51 -3.60 -3.95
N GLY A 42 10.93 -2.67 -3.19
CA GLY A 42 10.01 -1.65 -3.70
C GLY A 42 10.67 -0.71 -4.72
N ALA A 43 11.89 -0.25 -4.42
CA ALA A 43 12.67 0.58 -5.34
C ALA A 43 13.01 -0.15 -6.65
N GLN A 44 13.41 -1.42 -6.57
CA GLN A 44 13.68 -2.26 -7.74
C GLN A 44 12.42 -2.50 -8.58
N ALA A 45 11.31 -2.87 -7.94
CA ALA A 45 10.03 -3.08 -8.61
C ALA A 45 9.56 -1.80 -9.35
N PHE A 46 9.70 -0.63 -8.72
CA PHE A 46 9.34 0.65 -9.31
C PHE A 46 10.24 1.03 -10.50
N ALA A 47 11.55 0.80 -10.38
CA ALA A 47 12.49 1.02 -11.47
C ALA A 47 12.18 0.13 -12.68
N GLU A 48 11.81 -1.13 -12.44
CA GLU A 48 11.40 -2.07 -13.50
C GLU A 48 10.06 -1.67 -14.13
N THR A 49 9.07 -1.21 -13.36
CA THR A 49 7.81 -0.67 -13.91
C THR A 49 8.11 0.51 -14.84
N LYS A 50 8.95 1.47 -14.41
CA LYS A 50 9.36 2.61 -15.24
C LYS A 50 10.09 2.25 -16.54
N LYS A 51 10.71 1.08 -16.62
CA LYS A 51 11.33 0.57 -17.86
C LYS A 51 10.31 -0.08 -18.80
N LYS A 52 9.31 -0.76 -18.25
CA LYS A 52 8.31 -1.53 -19.02
C LYS A 52 7.13 -0.69 -19.47
N GLU A 53 6.72 0.25 -18.64
CA GLU A 53 5.55 1.09 -18.87
C GLU A 53 5.95 2.49 -19.33
N ARG A 54 5.10 3.09 -20.16
CA ARG A 54 5.34 4.45 -20.66
C ARG A 54 4.99 5.47 -19.58
N ILE A 55 5.97 6.25 -19.14
CA ILE A 55 5.74 7.36 -18.20
C ILE A 55 5.05 8.53 -18.92
N SER A 56 4.05 9.12 -18.28
CA SER A 56 3.34 10.30 -18.78
C SER A 56 4.23 11.54 -18.75
N THR A 57 4.22 12.30 -19.85
CA THR A 57 4.90 13.59 -19.97
C THR A 57 3.97 14.78 -19.74
N ASP A 58 2.70 14.54 -19.39
CA ASP A 58 1.73 15.61 -19.09
C ASP A 58 2.12 16.32 -17.79
N ALA A 59 2.62 17.55 -17.94
CA ALA A 59 3.09 18.35 -16.82
C ALA A 59 1.98 18.69 -15.80
N ARG A 60 0.73 18.86 -16.25
CA ARG A 60 -0.40 19.20 -15.37
C ARG A 60 -0.81 17.99 -14.54
N GLN A 61 -1.01 16.82 -15.17
CA GLN A 61 -1.32 15.60 -14.45
C GLN A 61 -0.21 15.21 -13.47
N ASN A 62 1.06 15.33 -13.91
CA ASN A 62 2.21 15.03 -13.06
C ASN A 62 2.29 15.97 -11.84
N ALA A 63 2.06 17.29 -12.03
CA ALA A 63 2.03 18.25 -10.93
C ALA A 63 0.86 17.98 -9.97
N TYR A 64 -0.32 17.67 -10.51
CA TYR A 64 -1.52 17.36 -9.76
C TYR A 64 -1.30 16.14 -8.83
N VAL A 65 -0.84 15.01 -9.38
CA VAL A 65 -0.59 13.80 -8.60
C VAL A 65 0.51 14.04 -7.55
N ARG A 66 1.61 14.71 -7.91
CA ARG A 66 2.68 15.03 -6.95
C ARG A 66 2.20 15.91 -5.81
N CYS A 67 1.36 16.90 -6.10
CA CYS A 67 0.78 17.74 -5.07
C CYS A 67 -0.08 16.91 -4.11
N VAL A 68 -0.93 16.02 -4.64
CA VAL A 68 -1.78 15.15 -3.80
C VAL A 68 -0.94 14.24 -2.91
N VAL A 69 0.02 13.51 -3.48
CA VAL A 69 0.94 12.64 -2.72
C VAL A 69 1.66 13.45 -1.64
N SER A 70 2.26 14.61 -2.00
CA SER A 70 3.02 15.43 -1.05
C SER A 70 2.18 15.91 0.13
N SER A 71 0.90 16.21 -0.09
CA SER A 71 -0.01 16.67 0.98
C SER A 71 -0.34 15.54 1.94
N ILE A 72 -0.52 14.32 1.44
CA ILE A 72 -0.78 13.14 2.27
C ILE A 72 0.48 12.73 3.04
N THR A 73 1.63 12.66 2.37
CA THR A 73 2.85 12.13 2.98
C THR A 73 3.41 13.01 4.09
N ARG A 74 3.08 14.31 4.10
CA ARG A 74 3.40 15.23 5.21
C ARG A 74 2.71 14.89 6.53
N GLU A 75 1.56 14.22 6.47
CA GLU A 75 0.79 13.83 7.66
C GLU A 75 1.18 12.44 8.20
N LEU A 76 2.12 11.76 7.54
CA LEU A 76 2.62 10.47 8.01
C LEU A 76 3.46 10.62 9.29
N PRO A 77 3.57 9.56 10.12
CA PRO A 77 4.46 9.58 11.28
C PRO A 77 5.93 9.87 10.90
N PRO A 78 6.72 10.48 11.82
CA PRO A 78 8.16 10.63 11.62
C PRO A 78 8.81 9.29 11.22
N GLY A 79 9.64 9.31 10.18
CA GLY A 79 10.25 8.12 9.57
C GLY A 79 9.56 7.62 8.29
N TRP A 80 8.29 7.98 8.05
CA TRP A 80 7.54 7.63 6.84
C TRP A 80 7.35 8.80 5.87
N GLN A 81 7.72 10.03 6.25
CA GLN A 81 7.44 11.23 5.47
C GLN A 81 8.38 11.46 4.28
N ALA A 82 9.59 10.88 4.30
CA ALA A 82 10.66 11.16 3.34
C ALA A 82 10.69 10.18 2.16
N ASN A 83 11.38 10.57 1.08
CA ASN A 83 11.77 9.72 -0.05
C ASN A 83 10.62 9.18 -0.93
N TRP A 84 9.46 9.86 -0.93
CA TRP A 84 8.36 9.54 -1.83
C TRP A 84 8.66 9.94 -3.28
N GLU A 85 8.83 8.95 -4.15
CA GLU A 85 8.95 9.12 -5.59
C GLU A 85 7.59 8.85 -6.25
N VAL A 86 7.22 9.70 -7.22
CA VAL A 86 5.92 9.63 -7.89
C VAL A 86 6.13 9.53 -9.40
N ALA A 87 5.47 8.55 -10.02
CA ALA A 87 5.39 8.44 -11.47
C ALA A 87 3.94 8.22 -11.91
N VAL A 88 3.57 8.87 -13.02
CA VAL A 88 2.29 8.64 -13.70
C VAL A 88 2.57 7.81 -14.93
N PHE A 89 1.86 6.71 -15.10
CA PHE A 89 2.01 5.77 -16.22
C PHE A 89 0.85 5.93 -17.20
N VAL A 90 1.16 5.89 -18.49
CA VAL A 90 0.14 5.98 -19.55
C VAL A 90 -0.47 4.60 -19.76
N ASP A 91 -1.46 4.34 -18.93
CA ASP A 91 -2.28 3.13 -18.92
C ASP A 91 -3.74 3.56 -18.68
N SER A 92 -4.67 2.99 -19.45
CA SER A 92 -6.10 3.29 -19.39
C SER A 92 -6.83 2.60 -18.23
N SER A 93 -6.19 1.66 -17.54
CA SER A 93 -6.74 1.03 -16.34
C SER A 93 -6.83 2.06 -15.20
N PRO A 94 -7.97 2.13 -14.49
CA PRO A 94 -8.11 3.01 -13.34
C PRO A 94 -7.41 2.38 -12.13
N ASN A 95 -6.13 2.71 -11.97
CA ASN A 95 -5.27 2.09 -10.96
C ASN A 95 -4.28 3.10 -10.36
N ALA A 96 -3.89 2.84 -9.12
CA ALA A 96 -2.78 3.48 -8.42
C ALA A 96 -2.13 2.43 -7.50
N PHE A 97 -0.90 2.64 -7.10
CA PHE A 97 -0.26 1.74 -6.14
C PHE A 97 0.79 2.48 -5.31
N ALA A 98 1.03 2.00 -4.08
CA ALA A 98 2.18 2.39 -3.29
C ALA A 98 3.04 1.17 -2.94
N LEU A 99 4.36 1.34 -2.99
CA LEU A 99 5.33 0.31 -2.61
C LEU A 99 6.16 0.78 -1.41
N PRO A 100 6.71 -0.17 -0.63
CA PRO A 100 7.73 0.13 0.37
C PRO A 100 8.89 0.98 -0.19
N GLY A 101 9.55 1.73 0.68
CA GLY A 101 10.57 2.69 0.28
C GLY A 101 10.02 3.97 -0.35
N GLY A 102 8.72 4.26 -0.21
CA GLY A 102 8.10 5.51 -0.66
C GLY A 102 8.04 5.61 -2.18
N LYS A 103 7.31 4.70 -2.84
CA LYS A 103 7.12 4.76 -4.30
C LYS A 103 5.63 4.76 -4.59
N VAL A 104 5.15 5.74 -5.35
CA VAL A 104 3.75 5.83 -5.78
C VAL A 104 3.68 5.81 -7.30
N GLY A 105 2.90 4.88 -7.83
CA GLY A 105 2.52 4.83 -9.23
C GLY A 105 1.06 5.18 -9.41
N VAL A 106 0.73 5.91 -10.47
CA VAL A 106 -0.65 6.24 -10.83
C VAL A 106 -0.86 6.04 -12.32
N ASN A 107 -1.89 5.30 -12.71
CA ASN A 107 -2.23 5.10 -14.12
C ASN A 107 -3.14 6.23 -14.59
N THR A 108 -2.95 6.73 -15.82
CA THR A 108 -3.78 7.81 -16.38
C THR A 108 -5.27 7.49 -16.40
N GLY A 109 -5.65 6.20 -16.45
CA GLY A 109 -7.03 5.74 -16.35
C GLY A 109 -7.70 6.13 -15.05
N ILE A 110 -6.97 6.41 -13.96
CA ILE A 110 -7.56 6.81 -12.68
C ILE A 110 -8.39 8.09 -12.82
N PHE A 111 -8.00 8.99 -13.72
CA PHE A 111 -8.71 10.26 -13.96
C PHE A 111 -10.09 10.07 -14.58
N THR A 112 -10.39 8.87 -15.09
CA THR A 112 -11.74 8.52 -15.56
C THR A 112 -12.71 8.24 -14.40
N VAL A 113 -12.21 7.92 -13.19
CA VAL A 113 -13.03 7.58 -12.01
C VAL A 113 -12.84 8.56 -10.84
N ALA A 114 -11.65 9.14 -10.67
CA ALA A 114 -11.37 10.18 -9.68
C ALA A 114 -11.65 11.56 -10.29
N LYS A 115 -12.82 12.11 -9.99
CA LYS A 115 -13.37 13.33 -10.60
C LYS A 115 -12.86 14.63 -9.97
N ASN A 116 -12.22 14.56 -8.81
CA ASN A 116 -11.66 15.71 -8.09
C ASN A 116 -10.44 15.28 -7.25
N GLN A 117 -9.79 16.26 -6.60
CA GLN A 117 -8.57 16.03 -5.81
C GLN A 117 -8.80 15.17 -4.57
N ASP A 118 -9.96 15.29 -3.94
CA ASP A 118 -10.31 14.50 -2.77
C ASP A 118 -10.47 13.02 -3.13
N GLN A 119 -11.06 12.71 -4.29
CA GLN A 119 -11.19 11.36 -4.80
C GLN A 119 -9.83 10.76 -5.20
N LEU A 120 -8.94 11.55 -5.82
CA LEU A 120 -7.57 11.09 -6.06
C LEU A 120 -6.81 10.89 -4.74
N ALA A 121 -7.02 11.77 -3.76
CA ALA A 121 -6.42 11.65 -2.45
C ALA A 121 -6.91 10.40 -1.70
N ALA A 122 -8.17 9.99 -1.90
CA ALA A 122 -8.72 8.79 -1.30
C ALA A 122 -7.97 7.53 -1.75
N VAL A 123 -7.79 7.31 -3.07
CA VAL A 123 -7.07 6.13 -3.58
C VAL A 123 -5.59 6.16 -3.17
N ILE A 124 -4.94 7.33 -3.23
CA ILE A 124 -3.53 7.45 -2.84
C ILE A 124 -3.35 7.21 -1.34
N SER A 125 -4.24 7.75 -0.50
CA SER A 125 -4.17 7.55 0.95
C SER A 125 -4.44 6.10 1.34
N HIS A 126 -5.33 5.40 0.62
CA HIS A 126 -5.57 3.97 0.78
C HIS A 126 -4.28 3.17 0.50
N GLU A 127 -3.62 3.45 -0.63
CA GLU A 127 -2.36 2.79 -1.00
C GLU A 127 -1.23 3.06 0.01
N ILE A 128 -1.08 4.31 0.43
CA ILE A 128 -0.13 4.67 1.48
C ILE A 128 -0.50 3.97 2.81
N GLY A 129 -1.79 3.80 3.09
CA GLY A 129 -2.33 3.02 4.20
C GLY A 129 -1.80 1.59 4.22
N HIS A 130 -1.71 0.92 3.06
CA HIS A 130 -1.09 -0.41 2.98
C HIS A 130 0.40 -0.40 3.36
N VAL A 131 1.14 0.61 2.92
CA VAL A 131 2.57 0.74 3.20
C VAL A 131 2.81 0.96 4.70
N VAL A 132 2.14 1.93 5.31
CA VAL A 132 2.36 2.27 6.74
C VAL A 132 1.78 1.23 7.70
N SER A 133 0.78 0.47 7.27
CA SER A 133 0.27 -0.71 7.99
C SER A 133 1.12 -1.96 7.75
N ARG A 134 2.22 -1.88 7.00
CA ARG A 134 3.14 -3.00 6.70
C ARG A 134 2.44 -4.22 6.09
N HIS A 135 1.39 -3.99 5.29
CA HIS A 135 0.61 -5.07 4.69
C HIS A 135 1.41 -5.93 3.72
N HIS A 136 2.37 -5.35 3.00
CA HIS A 136 3.25 -6.10 2.09
C HIS A 136 4.13 -7.11 2.85
N ASP A 137 4.73 -6.70 3.98
CA ASP A 137 5.52 -7.57 4.86
C ASP A 137 4.66 -8.71 5.42
N GLU A 138 3.46 -8.37 5.91
CA GLU A 138 2.52 -9.37 6.42
C GLU A 138 2.13 -10.41 5.35
N ARG A 139 1.86 -9.98 4.11
CA ARG A 139 1.53 -10.89 3.00
C ARG A 139 2.70 -11.81 2.67
N ILE A 140 3.90 -11.26 2.54
CA ILE A 140 5.10 -12.03 2.24
C ILE A 140 5.38 -13.03 3.38
N THR A 141 5.32 -12.58 4.62
CA THR A 141 5.53 -13.40 5.82
C THR A 141 4.53 -14.56 5.89
N ARG A 142 3.23 -14.30 5.63
CA ARG A 142 2.19 -15.33 5.58
C ARG A 142 2.45 -16.36 4.48
N GLN A 143 2.87 -15.92 3.29
CA GLN A 143 3.16 -16.81 2.18
C GLN A 143 4.36 -17.72 2.47
N MET A 144 5.43 -17.17 3.06
CA MET A 144 6.61 -17.93 3.47
C MET A 144 6.32 -18.98 4.55
N GLY A 145 5.32 -18.73 5.42
CA GLY A 145 4.90 -19.66 6.46
C GLY A 145 3.90 -20.76 6.03
N SER A 146 3.36 -20.69 4.81
CA SER A 146 2.40 -21.67 4.28
C SER A 146 3.09 -22.88 3.64
N GLN A 147 2.53 -24.10 3.67
CA GLN A 147 3.13 -25.27 2.99
C GLN A 147 3.33 -25.10 1.47
N THR A 148 2.66 -24.12 0.85
CA THR A 148 2.80 -23.70 -0.56
C THR A 148 4.10 -22.93 -0.85
N ALA A 149 4.99 -22.88 0.14
CA ALA A 149 6.26 -22.19 0.08
C ALA A 149 7.18 -22.69 -1.05
N LEU A 150 7.11 -23.94 -1.51
CA LEU A 150 8.11 -24.55 -2.42
C LEU A 150 8.32 -23.85 -3.78
N ASN A 151 7.32 -23.17 -4.35
CA ASN A 151 7.48 -22.50 -5.64
C ASN A 151 8.02 -21.05 -5.54
N ILE A 152 7.80 -20.37 -4.40
CA ILE A 152 8.32 -19.02 -4.13
C ILE A 152 9.67 -19.12 -3.39
N LEU A 153 9.88 -20.21 -2.62
CA LEU A 153 11.10 -20.52 -1.89
C LEU A 153 12.26 -20.97 -2.78
N GLY A 154 12.00 -21.59 -3.94
CA GLY A 154 13.09 -21.94 -4.87
C GLY A 154 13.94 -20.71 -5.25
N SER A 155 13.30 -19.53 -5.36
CA SER A 155 13.97 -18.26 -5.63
C SER A 155 14.36 -17.46 -4.38
N LEU A 156 13.67 -17.62 -3.24
CA LEU A 156 13.93 -16.86 -2.01
C LEU A 156 14.93 -17.54 -1.05
N LEU A 157 14.98 -18.87 -0.98
CA LEU A 157 15.78 -19.60 0.01
C LEU A 157 17.24 -19.87 -0.38
N GLY A 158 17.65 -19.55 -1.61
CA GLY A 158 19.07 -19.48 -1.95
C GLY A 158 19.85 -18.56 -0.99
N ALA A 159 19.16 -17.61 -0.32
CA ALA A 159 19.72 -16.67 0.65
C ALA A 159 20.01 -17.25 2.04
N ARG A 160 19.38 -18.36 2.47
CA ARG A 160 19.44 -18.80 3.88
C ARG A 160 20.47 -19.92 4.13
N TYR A 161 21.00 -20.55 3.08
CA TYR A 161 21.90 -21.71 3.21
C TYR A 161 23.26 -21.58 2.50
N GLY A 162 23.66 -20.37 2.07
CA GLY A 162 24.99 -20.11 1.51
C GLY A 162 25.24 -18.60 1.38
N GLU A 163 26.49 -18.19 1.13
CA GLU A 163 27.02 -16.81 1.02
C GLU A 163 26.36 -15.91 -0.06
N GLY A 164 25.11 -16.17 -0.44
CA GLY A 164 24.38 -15.55 -1.54
C GLY A 164 23.17 -14.70 -1.13
N ALA A 165 23.12 -14.15 0.09
CA ALA A 165 22.03 -13.23 0.45
C ALA A 165 21.96 -12.01 -0.48
N ALA A 166 23.10 -11.57 -1.02
CA ALA A 166 23.17 -10.54 -2.06
C ALA A 166 22.80 -11.05 -3.48
N SER A 167 22.95 -12.36 -3.75
CA SER A 167 22.66 -12.96 -5.07
C SER A 167 21.22 -13.49 -5.20
N ALA A 168 20.50 -13.73 -4.09
CA ALA A 168 19.09 -14.09 -4.14
C ALA A 168 18.20 -12.90 -4.52
N THR A 169 18.56 -11.69 -4.09
CA THR A 169 17.85 -10.45 -4.49
C THR A 169 18.06 -10.12 -5.98
N SER A 170 19.19 -10.53 -6.58
CA SER A 170 19.41 -10.38 -8.02
C SER A 170 18.76 -11.49 -8.87
N GLN A 171 18.45 -12.66 -8.28
CA GLN A 171 17.75 -13.76 -8.96
C GLN A 171 16.22 -13.72 -8.83
N LEU A 172 15.65 -13.01 -7.85
CA LEU A 172 14.26 -12.56 -7.96
C LEU A 172 14.20 -11.49 -9.04
N GLY A 173 14.08 -11.92 -10.31
CA GLY A 173 13.82 -11.00 -11.41
C GLY A 173 12.67 -10.07 -11.03
N GLY A 174 12.76 -8.80 -11.40
CA GLY A 174 11.80 -7.77 -10.95
C GLY A 174 10.32 -8.11 -11.17
N ALA A 175 10.02 -9.02 -12.10
CA ALA A 175 8.69 -9.60 -12.27
C ALA A 175 8.17 -10.34 -11.02
N ALA A 176 8.97 -11.20 -10.38
CA ALA A 176 8.57 -11.94 -9.18
C ALA A 176 8.35 -11.00 -7.98
N LEU A 177 9.17 -9.96 -7.86
CA LEU A 177 9.00 -8.91 -6.84
C LEU A 177 7.72 -8.12 -7.07
N GLN A 178 7.44 -7.71 -8.31
CA GLN A 178 6.18 -7.06 -8.68
C GLN A 178 4.99 -7.96 -8.34
N THR A 179 5.03 -9.25 -8.68
CA THR A 179 3.94 -10.20 -8.36
C THR A 179 3.70 -10.32 -6.86
N ALA A 180 4.75 -10.31 -6.03
CA ALA A 180 4.60 -10.37 -4.57
C ALA A 180 3.88 -9.14 -4.00
N PHE A 181 4.14 -7.95 -4.55
CA PHE A 181 3.44 -6.73 -4.14
C PHE A 181 2.01 -6.65 -4.65
N LEU A 182 1.75 -7.24 -5.83
CA LEU A 182 0.43 -7.35 -6.45
C LEU A 182 -0.45 -8.48 -5.86
N LEU A 183 0.03 -9.23 -4.86
CA LEU A 183 -0.81 -10.19 -4.15
C LEU A 183 -2.02 -9.46 -3.53
N PRO A 184 -3.24 -9.97 -3.73
CA PRO A 184 -4.44 -9.31 -3.25
C PRO A 184 -4.41 -9.15 -1.73
N GLY A 185 -4.88 -8.02 -1.24
CA GLY A 185 -5.05 -7.81 0.18
C GLY A 185 -6.10 -8.76 0.76
N SER A 186 -5.93 -9.15 2.02
CA SER A 186 -7.02 -9.79 2.75
C SER A 186 -8.10 -8.75 3.06
N ARG A 187 -9.36 -9.16 3.26
CA ARG A 187 -10.43 -8.23 3.66
C ARG A 187 -10.07 -7.40 4.90
N THR A 188 -9.33 -8.00 5.85
CA THR A 188 -8.80 -7.29 7.03
C THR A 188 -7.80 -6.21 6.65
N GLN A 189 -6.88 -6.48 5.71
CA GLN A 189 -5.91 -5.49 5.24
C GLN A 189 -6.59 -4.36 4.46
N GLU A 190 -7.60 -4.68 3.66
CA GLU A 190 -8.38 -3.67 2.93
C GLU A 190 -9.15 -2.74 3.87
N SER A 191 -9.88 -3.29 4.84
CA SER A 191 -10.60 -2.48 5.84
C SER A 191 -9.65 -1.65 6.71
N GLU A 192 -8.47 -2.19 7.05
CA GLU A 192 -7.44 -1.44 7.75
C GLU A 192 -6.85 -0.30 6.91
N ALA A 193 -6.57 -0.55 5.63
CA ALA A 193 -6.09 0.48 4.71
C ALA A 193 -7.17 1.56 4.46
N ASP A 194 -8.46 1.20 4.42
CA ASP A 194 -9.57 2.16 4.39
C ASP A 194 -9.57 3.06 5.62
N VAL A 195 -9.49 2.48 6.83
CA VAL A 195 -9.50 3.24 8.08
C VAL A 195 -8.33 4.20 8.15
N VAL A 196 -7.13 3.72 7.83
CA VAL A 196 -5.91 4.52 7.86
C VAL A 196 -5.93 5.59 6.76
N GLY A 197 -6.26 5.19 5.53
CA GLY A 197 -6.29 6.08 4.36
C GLY A 197 -7.33 7.19 4.48
N GLN A 198 -8.57 6.86 4.90
CA GLN A 198 -9.62 7.86 5.08
C GLN A 198 -9.27 8.87 6.17
N ARG A 199 -8.57 8.44 7.23
CA ARG A 199 -8.05 9.33 8.27
C ARG A 199 -6.91 10.21 7.76
N LEU A 200 -5.97 9.64 7.01
CA LEU A 200 -4.83 10.37 6.44
C LEU A 200 -5.29 11.46 5.47
N MET A 201 -6.24 11.17 4.58
CA MET A 201 -6.76 12.19 3.66
C MET A 201 -7.46 13.33 4.42
N ALA A 202 -8.21 13.01 5.49
CA ALA A 202 -8.83 14.02 6.35
C ALA A 202 -7.78 14.90 7.03
N GLN A 203 -6.73 14.29 7.60
CA GLN A 203 -5.61 15.01 8.21
C GLN A 203 -4.87 15.90 7.22
N ALA A 204 -4.79 15.49 5.94
CA ALA A 204 -4.18 16.27 4.87
C ALA A 204 -5.11 17.38 4.32
N GLY A 205 -6.33 17.50 4.82
CA GLY A 205 -7.29 18.53 4.42
C GLY A 205 -8.09 18.20 3.17
N TYR A 206 -8.24 16.92 2.83
CA TYR A 206 -9.17 16.41 1.82
C TYR A 206 -10.44 15.87 2.47
N ASP A 207 -11.58 15.97 1.77
CA ASP A 207 -12.88 15.55 2.30
C ASP A 207 -13.00 14.01 2.40
N PRO A 208 -13.08 13.42 3.61
CA PRO A 208 -13.12 11.96 3.80
C PRO A 208 -14.37 11.29 3.22
N ARG A 209 -15.43 12.05 2.91
CA ARG A 209 -16.64 11.54 2.26
C ARG A 209 -16.38 11.15 0.81
N GLN A 210 -15.40 11.79 0.16
CA GLN A 210 -15.07 11.55 -1.25
C GLN A 210 -14.46 10.17 -1.50
N ALA A 211 -13.99 9.48 -0.47
CA ALA A 211 -13.63 8.07 -0.57
C ALA A 211 -14.82 7.22 -1.03
N VAL A 212 -16.02 7.44 -0.47
CA VAL A 212 -17.25 6.72 -0.86
C VAL A 212 -17.56 6.95 -2.34
N ASN A 213 -17.54 8.21 -2.78
CA ASN A 213 -17.83 8.55 -4.17
C ASN A 213 -16.81 7.95 -5.16
N LEU A 214 -15.53 7.89 -4.78
CA LEU A 214 -14.53 7.21 -5.61
C LEU A 214 -14.89 5.72 -5.80
N TRP A 215 -15.25 5.02 -4.74
CA TRP A 215 -15.62 3.60 -4.83
C TRP A 215 -16.87 3.39 -5.68
N GLU A 216 -17.87 4.24 -5.52
CA GLU A 216 -19.07 4.24 -6.38
C GLU A 216 -18.70 4.43 -7.86
N ASN A 217 -17.79 5.37 -8.16
CA ASN A 217 -17.31 5.60 -9.53
C ASN A 217 -16.56 4.38 -10.07
N MET A 218 -15.71 3.73 -9.27
CA MET A 218 -14.97 2.52 -9.67
C MET A 218 -15.91 1.34 -9.94
N ILE A 219 -16.95 1.15 -9.11
CA ILE A 219 -17.97 0.11 -9.33
C ILE A 219 -18.77 0.41 -10.60
N SER A 220 -19.20 1.66 -10.78
CA SER A 220 -19.97 2.08 -11.96
C SER A 220 -19.20 1.84 -13.26
N ALA A 221 -17.88 2.06 -13.25
CA ALA A 221 -17.00 1.81 -14.39
C ALA A 221 -16.77 0.30 -14.70
N SER A 222 -17.24 -0.63 -13.88
CA SER A 222 -16.91 -2.06 -13.95
C SER A 222 -17.80 -2.93 -14.86
N SER A 223 -18.59 -2.32 -15.75
CA SER A 223 -19.71 -2.94 -16.49
C SER A 223 -19.41 -4.15 -17.39
N SER A 224 -18.15 -4.55 -17.57
CA SER A 224 -17.77 -5.73 -18.38
C SER A 224 -16.55 -6.51 -17.86
N ARG A 225 -15.72 -5.89 -17.02
CA ARG A 225 -14.62 -6.55 -16.29
C ARG A 225 -14.35 -5.74 -15.03
N PRO A 226 -14.11 -6.35 -13.86
CA PRO A 226 -13.68 -5.61 -12.69
C PRO A 226 -12.42 -4.81 -13.04
N PRO A 227 -12.35 -3.50 -12.71
CA PRO A 227 -11.10 -2.75 -12.73
C PRO A 227 -9.95 -3.57 -12.14
N GLN A 228 -8.74 -3.42 -12.68
CA GLN A 228 -7.56 -4.10 -12.16
C GLN A 228 -7.40 -3.89 -10.65
N TRP A 229 -7.73 -2.67 -10.18
CA TRP A 229 -7.84 -2.33 -8.77
C TRP A 229 -8.78 -3.25 -7.97
N LEU A 230 -10.00 -3.53 -8.43
CA LEU A 230 -10.93 -4.44 -7.73
C LEU A 230 -10.43 -5.89 -7.71
N SER A 231 -9.47 -6.24 -8.56
CA SER A 231 -8.85 -7.58 -8.54
C SER A 231 -7.82 -7.73 -7.43
N THR A 232 -7.13 -6.64 -7.05
CA THR A 232 -6.16 -6.62 -5.94
C THR A 232 -6.80 -6.18 -4.62
N HIS A 233 -7.92 -5.45 -4.68
CA HIS A 233 -8.66 -4.88 -3.55
C HIS A 233 -10.12 -5.38 -3.51
N PRO A 234 -10.38 -6.57 -2.92
CA PRO A 234 -11.71 -7.19 -2.94
C PRO A 234 -12.75 -6.51 -2.03
N ASP A 235 -14.01 -6.92 -2.18
CA ASP A 235 -15.19 -6.60 -1.34
C ASP A 235 -15.66 -5.12 -1.36
N PRO A 236 -15.87 -4.51 -2.55
CA PRO A 236 -16.12 -3.08 -2.64
C PRO A 236 -17.46 -2.63 -2.01
N GLN A 237 -18.51 -3.46 -2.01
CA GLN A 237 -19.80 -3.08 -1.41
C GLN A 237 -19.74 -3.00 0.12
N ALA A 238 -19.13 -3.99 0.78
CA ALA A 238 -18.98 -3.94 2.24
C ALA A 238 -18.11 -2.75 2.67
N ARG A 239 -17.06 -2.47 1.90
CA ARG A 239 -16.15 -1.34 2.16
C ARG A 239 -16.84 0.02 2.01
N ILE A 240 -17.72 0.20 1.02
CA ILE A 240 -18.52 1.42 0.88
C ILE A 240 -19.34 1.69 2.14
N HIS A 241 -20.03 0.67 2.67
CA HIS A 241 -20.82 0.82 3.88
C HIS A 241 -19.96 1.27 5.06
N GLU A 242 -18.80 0.63 5.25
CA GLU A 242 -17.89 1.01 6.33
C GLU A 242 -17.28 2.41 6.17
N LEU A 243 -16.86 2.78 4.95
CA LEU A 243 -16.33 4.10 4.64
C LEU A 243 -17.38 5.19 4.89
N ASN A 244 -18.62 4.93 4.51
CA ASN A 244 -19.72 5.87 4.74
C ASN A 244 -20.02 6.03 6.23
N ALA A 245 -20.05 4.93 6.99
CA ALA A 245 -20.26 4.96 8.44
C ALA A 245 -19.16 5.75 9.18
N ARG A 246 -17.92 5.69 8.70
CA ARG A 246 -16.77 6.40 9.30
C ARG A 246 -16.63 7.85 8.85
N ALA A 247 -17.08 8.19 7.65
CA ALA A 247 -16.84 9.51 7.05
C ALA A 247 -17.30 10.66 7.95
N GLY A 248 -18.48 10.54 8.57
CA GLY A 248 -19.03 11.56 9.47
C GLY A 248 -18.13 11.85 10.68
N ALA A 249 -17.53 10.81 11.28
CA ALA A 249 -16.62 10.96 12.43
C ALA A 249 -15.28 11.62 12.06
N LEU A 250 -14.92 11.64 10.76
CA LEU A 250 -13.69 12.25 10.26
C LEU A 250 -13.89 13.69 9.77
N VAL A 251 -15.12 14.17 9.66
CA VAL A 251 -15.40 15.57 9.28
C VAL A 251 -14.72 16.57 10.22
N PRO A 252 -14.76 16.43 11.56
CA PRO A 252 -14.04 17.34 12.45
C PRO A 252 -12.52 17.32 12.24
N VAL A 253 -11.94 16.16 11.90
CA VAL A 253 -10.50 16.03 11.59
C VAL A 253 -10.15 16.81 10.32
N TYR A 254 -10.98 16.67 9.28
CA TYR A 254 -10.86 17.42 8.04
C TYR A 254 -10.98 18.93 8.27
N GLU A 255 -12.00 19.37 9.00
CA GLU A 255 -12.22 20.78 9.32
C GLU A 255 -11.05 21.37 10.13
N GLN A 256 -10.56 20.63 11.12
CA GLN A 256 -9.39 21.04 11.90
C GLN A 256 -8.13 21.13 11.03
N ALA A 257 -7.90 20.19 10.12
CA ALA A 257 -6.79 20.23 9.18
C ALA A 257 -6.84 21.49 8.31
N ARG A 258 -8.02 21.81 7.76
CA ARG A 258 -8.26 23.01 6.96
C ARG A 258 -8.04 24.29 7.76
N ALA A 259 -8.55 24.35 8.99
CA ALA A 259 -8.36 25.49 9.90
C ALA A 259 -6.89 25.70 10.28
N ALA A 260 -6.10 24.62 10.34
CA ALA A 260 -4.65 24.67 10.53
C ALA A 260 -3.87 25.02 9.24
N GLY A 261 -4.55 25.42 8.15
CA GLY A 261 -3.94 25.84 6.89
C GLY A 261 -3.67 24.71 5.88
N ARG A 262 -3.98 23.45 6.21
CA ARG A 262 -3.86 22.32 5.28
C ARG A 262 -5.01 22.37 4.28
N THR A 263 -4.85 23.18 3.23
CA THR A 263 -5.87 23.43 2.22
C THR A 263 -5.33 23.13 0.82
N PRO A 264 -5.10 21.84 0.49
CA PRO A 264 -4.53 21.47 -0.79
C PRO A 264 -5.35 22.03 -1.97
N ARG A 265 -4.63 22.57 -2.96
CA ARG A 265 -5.16 23.12 -4.21
C ARG A 265 -4.34 22.56 -5.36
N CYS A 266 -4.47 21.26 -5.57
CA CYS A 266 -3.58 20.53 -6.46
C CYS A 266 -3.95 20.65 -7.95
N GLY A 267 -5.18 21.06 -8.25
CA GLY A 267 -5.71 21.24 -9.60
C GLY A 267 -6.94 22.13 -9.55
#